data_AF-A0A8X6K4M4-F1
#
_entry.id   AF-A0A8X6K4M4-F1
#
_cell.length_a   1.000
_cell.length_b   1.000
_cell.length_c   1.000
_cell.angle_alpha   90.00
_cell.angle_beta   90.00
_cell.angle_gamma   90.00
#
_symmetry.space_group_name_H-M   'P 1'
#
loop_
_entity.id
_entity.type
_entity.pdbx_description
1 polymer ?
#
loop_
_entity_poly.entity_id
_entity_poly.type
_entity_poly.pdbx_seq_one_letter_code
_entity_poly.pdbx_strand_id
1 'polypeptide(L)'
;MWKRPLIFAVLIFVFICTHCHVDPKKQNIEARTGRTPTDHDLARPDLHLYESFLKNFTNQAVKRTLPTLYRMIESINISADCLSSLFKYVVSLKEIKVWAMKMFDATAKIPSGIFSGTVTEVGAFDQCLAIMVKNKKGLEDFRGQYCSVEAIPTLGPRPKNLSLAKRTHISFNESIIKEIQNTIFAFYQLTHRFGICVPSTCSANDMQMLGAQVVKPLNYGIRVSRCLVSEEIRVEYLKISNTISTGLG
;
A
#
# COMPACT_ATOMS: atom_id res chain seq x y z
N MET A 1 24.48 -23.74 18.86
CA MET A 1 24.65 -22.40 18.25
C MET A 1 23.27 -21.75 18.13
N TRP A 2 22.75 -21.23 19.24
CA TRP A 2 21.35 -20.79 19.37
C TRP A 2 21.38 -19.37 19.91
N LYS A 3 21.28 -18.39 19.03
CA LYS A 3 21.09 -16.98 19.40
C LYS A 3 20.17 -16.33 18.37
N ARG A 4 18.87 -16.35 18.66
CA ARG A 4 17.88 -15.26 18.47
C ARG A 4 16.42 -15.78 18.46
N PRO A 5 15.91 -16.37 19.55
CA PRO A 5 14.47 -16.40 19.82
C PRO A 5 13.99 -15.10 20.54
N LEU A 6 14.90 -14.22 20.96
CA LEU A 6 14.58 -13.04 21.75
C LEU A 6 13.78 -11.96 20.98
N ILE A 7 13.93 -11.85 19.65
CA ILE A 7 13.32 -10.75 18.88
C ILE A 7 11.82 -10.96 18.67
N PHE A 8 11.38 -12.21 18.48
CA PHE A 8 9.95 -12.54 18.35
C PHE A 8 9.22 -12.48 19.69
N ALA A 9 9.87 -12.89 20.78
CA ALA A 9 9.34 -12.69 22.13
C ALA A 9 9.21 -11.20 22.47
N VAL A 10 10.18 -10.36 22.05
CA VAL A 10 10.13 -8.90 22.25
C VAL A 10 9.00 -8.25 21.45
N LEU A 11 8.68 -8.69 20.23
CA LEU A 11 7.58 -8.09 19.45
C LEU A 11 6.19 -8.45 20.00
N ILE A 12 6.02 -9.65 20.56
CA ILE A 12 4.80 -10.07 21.26
C ILE A 12 4.68 -9.38 22.63
N PHE A 13 5.79 -9.26 23.37
CA PHE A 13 5.81 -8.49 24.62
C PHE A 13 5.60 -6.99 24.38
N VAL A 14 6.06 -6.43 23.26
CA VAL A 14 5.80 -5.01 22.91
C VAL A 14 4.31 -4.79 22.68
N PHE A 15 3.59 -5.71 22.03
CA PHE A 15 2.14 -5.57 21.81
C PHE A 15 1.30 -5.80 23.09
N ILE A 16 1.78 -6.62 24.03
CA ILE A 16 1.08 -6.88 25.30
C ILE A 16 1.45 -5.82 26.36
N CYS A 17 2.68 -5.31 26.39
CA CYS A 17 3.09 -4.21 27.28
C CYS A 17 2.66 -2.82 26.81
N THR A 18 2.30 -2.62 25.53
CA THR A 18 1.66 -1.37 25.09
C THR A 18 0.27 -1.12 25.70
N HIS A 19 -0.27 -2.08 26.45
CA HIS A 19 -1.46 -1.89 27.30
C HIS A 19 -1.18 -1.79 28.80
N CYS A 20 0.10 -1.70 29.24
CA CYS A 20 0.41 -1.60 30.67
C CYS A 20 1.40 -0.50 31.08
N HIS A 21 1.87 0.35 30.17
CA HIS A 21 2.65 1.52 30.59
C HIS A 21 1.78 2.78 30.60
N VAL A 22 1.15 3.04 31.75
CA VAL A 22 0.67 4.40 32.07
C VAL A 22 1.91 5.30 32.11
N ASP A 23 1.97 6.29 31.22
CA ASP A 23 3.07 7.24 31.14
C ASP A 23 3.17 8.05 32.46
N PRO A 24 4.31 8.05 33.17
CA PRO A 24 4.49 8.82 34.40
C PRO A 24 4.29 10.33 34.20
N LYS A 25 4.29 10.86 32.96
CA LYS A 25 3.93 12.25 32.67
C LYS A 25 2.43 12.55 32.80
N LYS A 26 1.55 11.54 32.75
CA LYS A 26 0.09 11.74 32.90
C LYS A 26 -0.33 12.11 34.32
N GLN A 27 0.43 11.70 35.35
CA GLN A 27 0.23 12.16 36.73
C GLN A 27 0.47 13.67 36.90
N ASN A 28 1.24 14.30 36.01
CA ASN A 28 1.55 15.73 36.08
C ASN A 28 0.57 16.61 35.26
N ILE A 29 -0.47 16.04 34.63
CA ILE A 29 -1.48 16.83 33.90
C ILE A 29 -2.30 17.69 34.89
N GLU A 30 -2.59 17.14 36.07
CA GLU A 30 -3.30 17.81 37.16
C GLU A 30 -2.50 19.02 37.66
N ALA A 31 -1.19 18.86 37.84
CA ALA A 31 -0.27 19.94 38.23
C ALA A 31 -0.10 21.03 37.17
N ARG A 32 -0.37 20.73 35.89
CA ARG A 32 -0.16 21.65 34.76
C ARG A 32 -1.43 22.37 34.32
N THR A 33 -2.60 21.77 34.54
CA THR A 33 -3.89 22.28 34.06
C THR A 33 -4.87 22.60 35.19
N GLY A 34 -4.54 22.24 36.44
CA GLY A 34 -5.42 22.42 37.60
C GLY A 34 -6.72 21.60 37.53
N ARG A 35 -6.80 20.65 36.59
CA ARG A 35 -7.98 19.83 36.31
C ARG A 35 -7.63 18.36 36.45
N THR A 36 -8.50 17.63 37.13
CA THR A 36 -8.48 16.16 37.15
C THR A 36 -8.56 15.64 35.71
N PRO A 37 -7.57 14.84 35.24
CA PRO A 37 -7.60 14.27 33.90
C PRO A 37 -8.84 13.39 33.73
N THR A 38 -9.58 13.56 32.64
CA THR A 38 -10.71 12.66 32.34
C THR A 38 -10.20 11.29 31.89
N ASP A 39 -11.03 10.25 31.96
CA ASP A 39 -10.70 8.93 31.40
C ASP A 39 -10.29 9.01 29.92
N HIS A 40 -10.85 9.98 29.19
CA HIS A 40 -10.49 10.26 27.80
C HIS A 40 -9.09 10.88 27.64
N ASP A 41 -8.63 11.70 28.59
CA ASP A 41 -7.27 12.26 28.60
C ASP A 41 -6.23 11.19 28.96
N LEU A 42 -6.60 10.28 29.87
CA LEU A 42 -5.78 9.13 30.26
C LEU A 42 -5.70 8.07 29.16
N ALA A 43 -6.71 7.95 28.31
CA ALA A 43 -6.68 7.06 27.14
C ALA A 43 -5.90 7.62 25.94
N ARG A 44 -5.56 8.92 25.92
CA ARG A 44 -4.88 9.54 24.76
C ARG A 44 -3.45 8.96 24.58
N PRO A 45 -3.11 8.33 23.45
CA PRO A 45 -1.77 7.81 23.21
C PRO A 45 -0.76 8.95 23.03
N ASP A 46 0.52 8.69 23.36
CA ASP A 46 1.61 9.64 23.08
C ASP A 46 1.88 9.70 21.57
N LEU A 47 1.21 10.63 20.90
CA LEU A 47 1.31 10.83 19.46
C LEU A 47 2.70 11.27 19.01
N HIS A 48 3.47 11.93 19.89
CA HIS A 48 4.83 12.40 19.58
C HIS A 48 5.82 11.24 19.47
N LEU A 49 5.64 10.20 20.28
CA LEU A 49 6.41 8.95 20.18
C LEU A 49 6.16 8.26 18.84
N TYR A 50 4.89 8.14 18.43
CA TYR A 50 4.52 7.55 17.13
C TYR A 50 5.07 8.36 15.96
N GLU A 51 4.96 9.70 16.01
CA GLU A 51 5.53 10.57 14.98
C GLU A 51 7.04 10.41 14.87
N SER A 52 7.75 10.36 16.01
CA SER A 52 9.20 10.16 16.05
C SER A 52 9.61 8.79 15.49
N PHE A 53 8.86 7.74 15.83
CA PHE A 53 9.07 6.40 15.30
C PHE A 53 8.88 6.36 13.78
N LEU A 54 7.77 6.94 13.28
CA LEU A 54 7.48 7.02 11.86
C LEU A 54 8.55 7.82 11.10
N LYS A 55 8.97 8.97 11.61
CA LYS A 55 10.04 9.79 10.98
C LYS A 55 11.36 9.04 10.92
N ASN A 56 11.72 8.31 11.98
CA ASN A 56 12.96 7.53 11.98
C ASN A 56 12.88 6.36 10.99
N PHE A 57 11.74 5.66 10.95
CA PHE A 57 11.52 4.56 10.02
C PHE A 57 11.56 5.02 8.57
N THR A 58 10.84 6.10 8.22
CA THR A 58 10.83 6.64 6.85
C THR A 58 12.21 7.15 6.44
N ASN A 59 12.94 7.83 7.33
CA ASN A 59 14.30 8.27 7.05
C ASN A 59 15.26 7.11 6.76
N GLN A 60 15.18 6.03 7.54
CA GLN A 60 15.99 4.83 7.31
C GLN A 60 15.59 4.12 6.02
N ALA A 61 14.30 4.00 5.74
CA ALA A 61 13.79 3.40 4.51
C ALA A 61 14.31 4.19 3.30
N VAL A 62 14.12 5.51 3.27
CA VAL A 62 14.58 6.38 2.17
C VAL A 62 16.09 6.27 1.98
N LYS A 63 16.90 6.34 3.05
CA LYS A 63 18.37 6.21 2.93
C LYS A 63 18.80 4.90 2.28
N ARG A 64 18.07 3.81 2.51
CA ARG A 64 18.37 2.49 1.94
C ARG A 64 17.81 2.30 0.54
N THR A 65 16.63 2.84 0.24
CA THR A 65 15.94 2.58 -1.03
C THR A 65 16.30 3.60 -2.12
N LEU A 66 16.69 4.82 -1.76
CA LEU A 66 16.96 5.90 -2.72
C LEU A 66 18.05 5.55 -3.76
N PRO A 67 19.20 4.95 -3.41
CA PRO A 67 20.21 4.59 -4.41
C PRO A 67 19.70 3.55 -5.42
N THR A 68 18.93 2.58 -4.95
CA THR A 68 18.32 1.56 -5.80
C THR A 68 17.25 2.17 -6.71
N LEU A 69 16.44 3.09 -6.18
CA LEU A 69 15.43 3.82 -6.92
C LEU A 69 16.06 4.65 -8.06
N TYR A 70 17.15 5.39 -7.79
CA TYR A 70 17.86 6.14 -8.82
C TYR A 70 18.39 5.24 -9.95
N ARG A 71 19.04 4.12 -9.62
CA ARG A 71 19.52 3.16 -10.61
C ARG A 71 18.39 2.55 -11.44
N MET A 72 17.24 2.29 -10.82
CA MET A 72 16.06 1.80 -11.53
C MET A 72 15.55 2.83 -12.52
N ILE A 73 15.41 4.10 -12.10
CA ILE A 73 14.93 5.20 -12.93
C ILE A 73 15.88 5.47 -14.10
N GLU A 74 17.21 5.41 -13.90
CA GLU A 74 18.18 5.56 -15.00
C GLU A 74 18.05 4.47 -16.08
N SER A 75 17.58 3.27 -15.70
CA SER A 75 17.46 2.12 -16.60
C SER A 75 16.13 2.05 -17.37
N ILE A 76 15.22 3.00 -17.16
CA ILE A 76 13.88 3.01 -17.77
C ILE A 76 13.54 4.38 -18.36
N ASN A 77 12.75 4.39 -19.42
CA ASN A 77 12.24 5.60 -20.03
C ASN A 77 10.80 5.86 -19.56
N ILE A 78 10.65 6.63 -18.48
CA ILE A 78 9.34 7.06 -17.95
C ILE A 78 9.11 8.54 -18.20
N SER A 79 7.84 8.95 -18.26
CA SER A 79 7.48 10.35 -18.46
C SER A 79 8.01 11.25 -17.34
N ALA A 80 8.43 12.47 -17.70
CA ALA A 80 8.98 13.44 -16.76
C ALA A 80 7.96 13.85 -15.68
N ASP A 81 6.67 13.92 -16.03
CA ASP A 81 5.58 14.26 -15.12
C ASP A 81 5.34 13.17 -14.09
N CYS A 82 5.34 11.89 -14.52
CA CYS A 82 5.25 10.74 -13.62
C CYS A 82 6.43 10.71 -12.66
N LEU A 83 7.66 10.90 -13.18
CA LEU A 83 8.87 10.91 -12.37
C LEU A 83 8.84 12.01 -11.31
N SER A 84 8.50 13.23 -11.70
CA SER A 84 8.35 14.38 -10.79
C SER A 84 7.33 14.10 -9.69
N SER A 85 6.18 13.55 -10.07
CA SER A 85 5.09 13.23 -9.13
C SER A 85 5.45 12.08 -8.18
N LEU A 86 6.15 11.07 -8.66
CA LEU A 86 6.68 9.97 -7.84
C LEU A 86 7.73 10.46 -6.85
N PHE A 87 8.65 11.34 -7.26
CA PHE A 87 9.60 11.95 -6.33
C PHE A 87 8.88 12.77 -5.26
N LYS A 88 7.90 13.61 -5.66
CA LYS A 88 7.08 14.35 -4.71
C LYS A 88 6.35 13.41 -3.74
N TYR A 89 5.86 12.28 -4.22
CA TYR A 89 5.23 11.26 -3.39
C TYR A 89 6.20 10.64 -2.37
N VAL A 90 7.38 10.18 -2.80
CA VAL A 90 8.42 9.63 -1.91
C VAL A 90 8.86 10.65 -0.85
N VAL A 91 9.10 11.89 -1.25
CA VAL A 91 9.45 12.98 -0.31
C VAL A 91 8.30 13.22 0.68
N SER A 92 7.07 13.20 0.22
CA SER A 92 5.89 13.43 1.07
C SER A 92 5.58 12.27 2.01
N LEU A 93 5.96 11.04 1.66
CA LEU A 93 5.95 9.90 2.59
C LEU A 93 6.98 10.08 3.70
N LYS A 94 8.19 10.56 3.37
CA LYS A 94 9.22 10.88 4.37
C LYS A 94 8.76 11.95 5.36
N GLU A 95 8.04 12.94 4.86
CA GLU A 95 7.42 14.02 5.65
C GLU A 95 6.12 13.61 6.33
N ILE A 96 5.63 12.38 6.14
CA ILE A 96 4.38 11.85 6.72
C ILE A 96 3.18 12.75 6.36
N LYS A 97 3.14 13.26 5.13
CA LYS A 97 1.98 14.04 4.67
C LYS A 97 0.75 13.15 4.59
N VAL A 98 -0.40 13.67 5.03
CA VAL A 98 -1.67 12.94 5.10
C VAL A 98 -2.04 12.30 3.76
N TRP A 99 -1.96 13.04 2.65
CA TRP A 99 -2.31 12.51 1.33
C TRP A 99 -1.37 11.37 0.90
N ALA A 100 -0.08 11.47 1.21
CA ALA A 100 0.92 10.48 0.85
C ALA A 100 0.71 9.20 1.66
N MET A 101 0.46 9.34 2.97
CA MET A 101 0.10 8.22 3.83
C MET A 101 -1.19 7.56 3.37
N LYS A 102 -2.21 8.33 2.94
CA LYS A 102 -3.45 7.79 2.38
C LYS A 102 -3.24 7.03 1.06
N MET A 103 -2.37 7.50 0.16
CA MET A 103 -2.02 6.76 -1.06
C MET A 103 -1.27 5.45 -0.73
N PHE A 104 -0.36 5.51 0.23
CA PHE A 104 0.38 4.32 0.66
C PHE A 104 -0.57 3.31 1.30
N ASP A 105 -1.45 3.74 2.19
CA ASP A 105 -2.47 2.93 2.83
C ASP A 105 -3.43 2.30 1.81
N ALA A 106 -3.83 3.06 0.78
CA ALA A 106 -4.70 2.57 -0.27
C ALA A 106 -4.05 1.53 -1.21
N THR A 107 -2.72 1.45 -1.22
CA THR A 107 -1.99 0.46 -2.03
C THR A 107 -2.03 -0.91 -1.36
N ALA A 108 -2.37 -1.94 -2.15
CA ALA A 108 -2.39 -3.33 -1.74
C ALA A 108 -1.15 -3.74 -0.95
N LYS A 109 -1.38 -4.56 0.07
CA LYS A 109 -0.34 -5.14 0.93
C LYS A 109 -0.13 -6.61 0.58
N ILE A 110 0.62 -7.31 1.42
CA ILE A 110 0.73 -8.76 1.33
C ILE A 110 -0.64 -9.34 1.71
N PRO A 111 -1.26 -10.16 0.84
CA PRO A 111 -2.56 -10.75 1.15
C PRO A 111 -2.47 -11.62 2.40
N SER A 112 -3.48 -11.49 3.26
CA SER A 112 -3.63 -12.41 4.39
C SER A 112 -3.94 -13.82 3.87
N GLY A 113 -3.32 -14.84 4.47
CA GLY A 113 -3.50 -16.22 4.00
C GLY A 113 -2.74 -16.54 2.70
N ILE A 114 -1.68 -15.79 2.36
CA ILE A 114 -0.84 -16.11 1.19
C ILE A 114 -0.32 -17.55 1.19
N PHE A 115 0.05 -18.09 2.37
CA PHE A 115 0.46 -19.48 2.54
C PHE A 115 -0.69 -20.48 2.39
N SER A 116 -1.93 -20.01 2.53
CA SER A 116 -3.16 -20.77 2.29
C SER A 116 -3.67 -20.64 0.85
N GLY A 117 -2.96 -19.89 -0.01
CA GLY A 117 -3.30 -19.72 -1.44
C GLY A 117 -3.99 -18.40 -1.79
N THR A 118 -4.10 -17.43 -0.87
CA THR A 118 -4.60 -16.10 -1.21
C THR A 118 -3.57 -15.34 -2.05
N VAL A 119 -3.90 -15.10 -3.32
CA VAL A 119 -3.00 -14.42 -4.28
C VAL A 119 -3.54 -13.07 -4.78
N THR A 120 -4.69 -12.65 -4.26
CA THR A 120 -5.33 -11.38 -4.65
C THR A 120 -5.44 -10.45 -3.45
N GLU A 121 -5.00 -9.22 -3.60
CA GLU A 121 -5.19 -8.12 -2.64
C GLU A 121 -5.46 -6.84 -3.40
N VAL A 122 -6.72 -6.39 -3.44
CA VAL A 122 -7.11 -5.26 -4.29
C VAL A 122 -6.73 -3.90 -3.70
N GLY A 123 -6.43 -3.80 -2.41
CA GLY A 123 -6.21 -2.50 -1.76
C GLY A 123 -7.49 -1.64 -1.70
N ALA A 124 -7.36 -0.38 -1.29
CA ALA A 124 -8.51 0.52 -1.08
C ALA A 124 -8.77 1.38 -2.33
N PHE A 125 -9.57 0.82 -3.25
CA PHE A 125 -9.91 1.45 -4.53
C PHE A 125 -10.47 2.88 -4.39
N ASP A 126 -11.59 3.04 -3.69
CA ASP A 126 -12.27 4.33 -3.56
C ASP A 126 -11.43 5.37 -2.82
N GLN A 127 -10.67 4.93 -1.81
CA GLN A 127 -9.75 5.79 -1.08
C GLN A 127 -8.67 6.36 -2.00
N CYS A 128 -8.14 5.56 -2.93
CA CYS A 128 -7.16 6.05 -3.89
C CYS A 128 -7.76 7.12 -4.80
N LEU A 129 -8.95 6.88 -5.35
CA LEU A 129 -9.62 7.79 -6.29
C LEU A 129 -10.05 9.12 -5.66
N ALA A 130 -10.32 9.11 -4.34
CA ALA A 130 -10.71 10.30 -3.58
C ALA A 130 -9.55 11.26 -3.27
N ILE A 131 -8.30 10.87 -3.55
CA ILE A 131 -7.12 11.68 -3.22
C ILE A 131 -6.90 12.75 -4.29
N MET A 132 -6.87 14.01 -3.86
CA MET A 132 -6.49 15.17 -4.68
C MET A 132 -5.31 15.87 -4.02
N VAL A 133 -4.20 15.97 -4.76
CA VAL A 133 -2.98 16.64 -4.30
C VAL A 133 -2.95 18.03 -4.91
N LYS A 134 -2.81 19.04 -4.05
CA LYS A 134 -2.68 20.45 -4.45
C LYS A 134 -1.24 20.92 -4.31
N ASN A 135 -0.85 21.87 -5.14
CA ASN A 135 0.44 22.56 -5.04
C ASN A 135 0.39 23.69 -3.99
N LYS A 136 1.52 24.37 -3.77
CA LYS A 136 1.61 25.47 -2.79
C LYS A 136 0.69 26.66 -3.09
N LYS A 137 0.25 26.81 -4.35
CA LYS A 137 -0.69 27.86 -4.79
C LYS A 137 -2.16 27.43 -4.63
N GLY A 138 -2.41 26.24 -4.07
CA GLY A 138 -3.77 25.69 -3.91
C GLY A 138 -4.38 25.11 -5.20
N LEU A 139 -3.63 25.12 -6.31
CA LEU A 139 -4.07 24.53 -7.58
C LEU A 139 -3.87 23.01 -7.54
N GLU A 140 -4.73 22.27 -8.25
CA GLU A 140 -4.56 20.84 -8.44
C GLU A 140 -3.20 20.55 -9.09
N ASP A 141 -2.47 19.63 -8.49
CA ASP A 141 -1.17 19.16 -8.98
C ASP A 141 -1.32 17.79 -9.65
N PHE A 142 -1.92 16.83 -8.93
CA PHE A 142 -2.34 15.53 -9.47
C PHE A 142 -3.39 14.89 -8.57
N ARG A 143 -4.03 13.83 -9.07
CA ARG A 143 -4.98 12.99 -8.31
C ARG A 143 -4.39 11.63 -8.03
N GLY A 144 -4.95 10.92 -7.05
CA GLY A 144 -4.71 9.49 -6.90
C GLY A 144 -5.30 8.72 -8.08
N GLN A 145 -4.51 7.79 -8.61
CA GLN A 145 -4.88 6.91 -9.70
C GLN A 145 -4.70 5.47 -9.25
N TYR A 146 -5.78 4.69 -9.35
CA TYR A 146 -5.77 3.28 -8.99
C TYR A 146 -5.38 2.45 -10.21
N CYS A 147 -4.30 1.68 -10.12
CA CYS A 147 -3.88 0.75 -11.16
C CYS A 147 -4.05 -0.71 -10.72
N SER A 148 -4.68 -1.51 -11.57
CA SER A 148 -4.73 -2.97 -11.44
C SER A 148 -3.47 -3.60 -12.02
N VAL A 149 -2.77 -4.36 -11.19
CA VAL A 149 -1.49 -5.00 -11.54
C VAL A 149 -1.62 -6.50 -11.37
N GLU A 150 -1.10 -7.22 -12.36
CA GLU A 150 -0.97 -8.65 -12.31
C GLU A 150 0.50 -9.03 -12.31
N ALA A 151 0.97 -9.72 -11.26
CA ALA A 151 2.29 -10.35 -11.26
C ALA A 151 2.13 -11.82 -11.64
N ILE A 152 2.80 -12.20 -12.72
CA ILE A 152 2.70 -13.50 -13.36
C ILE A 152 3.99 -14.24 -13.03
N PRO A 153 3.96 -15.29 -12.19
CA PRO A 153 5.18 -16.03 -11.87
C PRO A 153 5.75 -16.66 -13.15
N THR A 154 6.99 -16.32 -13.50
CA THR A 154 7.70 -16.98 -14.61
C THR A 154 8.37 -18.22 -14.05
N LEU A 155 7.59 -19.29 -13.95
CA LEU A 155 8.06 -20.58 -13.52
C LEU A 155 8.66 -21.33 -14.70
N GLY A 156 9.61 -22.24 -14.42
CA GLY A 156 10.24 -23.09 -15.43
C GLY A 156 9.26 -24.06 -16.11
N PRO A 157 9.74 -25.05 -16.88
CA PRO A 157 8.85 -26.01 -17.52
C PRO A 157 7.98 -26.73 -16.47
N ARG A 158 6.66 -26.74 -16.70
CA ARG A 158 5.69 -27.41 -15.83
C ARG A 158 6.06 -28.89 -15.67
N PRO A 159 6.19 -29.42 -14.44
CA PRO A 159 6.50 -30.83 -14.23
C PRO A 159 5.39 -31.70 -14.83
N LYS A 160 5.75 -32.78 -15.54
CA LYS A 160 4.79 -33.69 -16.19
C LYS A 160 3.88 -34.42 -15.19
N ASN A 161 4.35 -34.66 -13.96
CA ASN A 161 3.64 -35.38 -12.90
C ASN A 161 3.09 -34.43 -11.82
N LEU A 162 2.45 -33.34 -12.24
CA LEU A 162 1.89 -32.35 -11.33
C LEU A 162 0.56 -32.83 -10.73
N SER A 163 0.60 -33.45 -9.54
CA SER A 163 -0.62 -33.73 -8.79
C SER A 163 -0.92 -32.57 -7.85
N LEU A 164 -1.91 -31.72 -8.18
CA LEU A 164 -2.46 -30.72 -7.26
C LEU A 164 -3.05 -31.35 -5.99
N ALA A 165 -3.37 -32.66 -6.04
CA ALA A 165 -4.00 -33.42 -4.97
C ALA A 165 -3.00 -34.01 -3.96
N LYS A 166 -1.69 -33.97 -4.24
CA LYS A 166 -0.68 -34.51 -3.31
C LYS A 166 -0.35 -33.47 -2.23
N ARG A 167 -1.36 -33.09 -1.44
CA ARG A 167 -1.15 -32.36 -0.18
C ARG A 167 -0.50 -33.33 0.79
N THR A 168 0.81 -33.26 0.94
CA THR A 168 1.50 -33.91 2.05
C THR A 168 1.10 -33.18 3.33
N HIS A 169 0.73 -33.90 4.38
CA HIS A 169 0.56 -33.31 5.70
C HIS A 169 1.94 -32.85 6.18
N ILE A 170 2.14 -31.54 6.22
CA ILE A 170 3.38 -30.93 6.73
C ILE A 170 3.18 -30.73 8.23
N SER A 171 4.14 -31.23 9.02
CA SER A 171 4.16 -30.96 10.46
C SER A 171 4.37 -29.47 10.71
N PHE A 172 3.69 -28.90 11.71
CA PHE A 172 3.87 -27.50 12.14
C PHE A 172 5.32 -27.14 12.51
N ASN A 173 6.17 -28.14 12.78
CA ASN A 173 7.59 -27.95 13.10
C ASN A 173 8.51 -27.88 11.87
N GLU A 174 7.98 -28.02 10.66
CA GLU A 174 8.76 -27.92 9.43
C GLU A 174 8.98 -26.45 9.00
N SER A 175 9.95 -26.23 8.11
CA SER A 175 10.22 -24.89 7.61
C SER A 175 9.13 -24.42 6.64
N ILE A 176 8.85 -23.11 6.65
CA ILE A 176 7.96 -22.45 5.68
C ILE A 176 8.38 -22.75 4.23
N ILE A 177 9.67 -22.99 3.97
CA ILE A 177 10.15 -23.38 2.64
C ILE A 177 9.58 -24.72 2.19
N LYS A 178 9.43 -25.71 3.08
CA LYS A 178 8.80 -27.01 2.75
C LYS A 178 7.31 -26.85 2.47
N GLU A 179 6.64 -25.94 3.16
CA GLU A 179 5.25 -25.57 2.89
C GLU A 179 5.09 -24.91 1.52
N ILE A 180 5.94 -23.93 1.22
CA ILE A 180 6.00 -23.29 -0.10
C ILE A 180 6.29 -24.32 -1.19
N GLN A 181 7.23 -25.26 -0.99
CA GLN A 181 7.56 -26.29 -1.98
C GLN A 181 6.36 -27.17 -2.35
N ASN A 182 5.49 -27.50 -1.40
CA ASN A 182 4.31 -28.32 -1.68
C ASN A 182 3.17 -27.49 -2.33
N THR A 183 3.10 -26.20 -2.00
CA THR A 183 2.14 -25.25 -2.60
C THR A 183 2.68 -24.61 -3.88
N ILE A 184 3.94 -24.87 -4.26
CA ILE A 184 4.64 -24.17 -5.36
C ILE A 184 3.96 -24.39 -6.71
N PHE A 185 3.29 -25.54 -6.83
CA PHE A 185 2.54 -25.95 -8.00
C PHE A 185 1.25 -25.16 -8.19
N ALA A 186 0.66 -24.63 -7.12
CA ALA A 186 -0.46 -23.69 -7.23
C ALA A 186 0.01 -22.38 -7.87
N PHE A 187 1.24 -21.92 -7.61
CA PHE A 187 1.77 -20.71 -8.24
C PHE A 187 1.96 -20.85 -9.76
N TYR A 188 2.05 -22.07 -10.33
CA TYR A 188 2.02 -22.26 -11.80
C TYR A 188 0.69 -21.85 -12.44
N GLN A 189 -0.38 -21.75 -11.66
CA GLN A 189 -1.74 -21.48 -12.15
C GLN A 189 -2.32 -20.17 -11.61
N LEU A 190 -1.63 -19.53 -10.66
CA LEU A 190 -2.14 -18.39 -9.91
C LEU A 190 -1.38 -17.12 -10.30
N THR A 191 -2.04 -16.29 -11.10
CA THR A 191 -1.64 -14.90 -11.30
C THR A 191 -1.93 -14.11 -10.03
N HIS A 192 -0.93 -13.44 -9.49
CA HIS A 192 -1.11 -12.57 -8.33
C HIS A 192 -1.73 -11.25 -8.80
N ARG A 193 -2.83 -10.83 -8.17
CA ARG A 193 -3.55 -9.62 -8.57
C ARG A 193 -3.52 -8.62 -7.42
N PHE A 194 -3.08 -7.41 -7.70
CA PHE A 194 -3.06 -6.36 -6.69
C PHE A 194 -3.35 -4.97 -7.25
N GLY A 195 -3.93 -4.13 -6.40
CA GLY A 195 -4.19 -2.72 -6.70
C GLY A 195 -3.12 -1.81 -6.13
N ILE A 196 -2.61 -0.88 -6.93
CA ILE A 196 -1.66 0.14 -6.45
C ILE A 196 -2.23 1.54 -6.62
N CYS A 197 -1.92 2.43 -5.68
CA CYS A 197 -2.29 3.84 -5.77
C CYS A 197 -1.08 4.68 -6.17
N VAL A 198 -1.16 5.31 -7.33
CA VAL A 198 -0.07 6.07 -7.96
C VAL A 198 -0.54 7.46 -8.37
N PRO A 199 0.36 8.42 -8.67
CA PRO A 199 -0.05 9.72 -9.18
C PRO A 199 -0.74 9.59 -10.55
N SER A 200 -1.79 10.39 -10.81
CA SER A 200 -2.52 10.42 -12.08
C SER A 200 -1.69 10.87 -13.29
N THR A 201 -0.52 11.45 -13.05
CA THR A 201 0.47 11.79 -14.08
C THR A 201 1.22 10.58 -14.62
N CYS A 202 1.13 9.41 -13.94
CA CYS A 202 1.73 8.17 -14.42
C CYS A 202 0.79 7.45 -15.38
N SER A 203 1.30 7.10 -16.56
CA SER A 203 0.54 6.26 -17.48
C SER A 203 0.63 4.78 -17.07
N ALA A 204 -0.30 3.96 -17.57
CA ALA A 204 -0.20 2.50 -17.40
C ALA A 204 1.12 1.95 -17.97
N ASN A 205 1.66 2.57 -19.02
CA ASN A 205 2.95 2.20 -19.60
C ASN A 205 4.13 2.57 -18.68
N ASP A 206 4.12 3.77 -18.07
CA ASP A 206 5.14 4.15 -17.08
C ASP A 206 5.17 3.14 -15.92
N MET A 207 3.98 2.77 -15.44
CA MET A 207 3.84 1.80 -14.35
C MET A 207 4.23 0.38 -14.77
N GLN A 208 4.00 0.00 -16.02
CA GLN A 208 4.44 -1.27 -16.58
C GLN A 208 5.98 -1.35 -16.61
N MET A 209 6.65 -0.28 -17.03
CA MET A 209 8.12 -0.22 -17.08
C MET A 209 8.75 -0.22 -15.69
N LEU A 210 8.20 0.58 -14.77
CA LEU A 210 8.61 0.60 -13.36
C LEU A 210 8.42 -0.78 -12.71
N GLY A 211 7.24 -1.35 -12.86
CA GLY A 211 6.89 -2.66 -12.32
C GLY A 211 7.84 -3.75 -12.82
N ALA A 212 8.18 -3.73 -14.11
CA ALA A 212 9.04 -4.75 -14.72
C ALA A 212 10.44 -4.77 -14.07
N GLN A 213 11.00 -3.62 -13.73
CA GLN A 213 12.28 -3.56 -13.02
C GLN A 213 12.18 -4.08 -11.57
N VAL A 214 11.07 -3.78 -10.89
CA VAL A 214 10.84 -4.23 -9.51
C VAL A 214 10.73 -5.75 -9.43
N VAL A 215 10.04 -6.38 -10.38
CA VAL A 215 9.80 -7.84 -10.36
C VAL A 215 10.90 -8.67 -11.02
N LYS A 216 11.80 -8.04 -11.78
CA LYS A 216 12.90 -8.71 -12.50
C LYS A 216 13.73 -9.67 -11.64
N PRO A 217 14.14 -9.33 -10.39
CA PRO A 217 14.91 -10.24 -9.55
C PRO A 217 14.12 -11.44 -9.02
N LEU A 218 12.78 -11.40 -9.12
CA LEU A 218 11.89 -12.40 -8.53
C LEU A 218 11.48 -13.50 -9.53
N ASN A 219 11.90 -13.42 -10.80
CA ASN A 219 11.37 -14.25 -11.89
C ASN A 219 9.83 -14.15 -11.97
N TYR A 220 9.34 -12.92 -12.05
CA TYR A 220 7.94 -12.62 -12.34
C TYR A 220 7.86 -11.74 -13.58
N GLY A 221 6.87 -12.00 -14.42
CA GLY A 221 6.32 -11.03 -15.35
C GLY A 221 5.34 -10.12 -14.62
N ILE A 222 5.06 -8.96 -15.21
CA ILE A 222 4.08 -8.02 -14.69
C ILE A 222 3.20 -7.52 -15.82
N ARG A 223 1.93 -7.24 -15.53
CA ARG A 223 0.97 -6.64 -16.45
C ARG A 223 0.14 -5.60 -15.72
N VAL A 224 0.27 -4.35 -16.11
CA VAL A 224 -0.59 -3.26 -15.66
C VAL A 224 -1.77 -3.17 -16.62
N SER A 225 -2.96 -3.54 -16.14
CA SER A 225 -4.11 -3.75 -17.01
C SER A 225 -4.96 -2.49 -17.19
N ARG A 226 -5.28 -1.77 -16.10
CA ARG A 226 -6.04 -0.50 -16.15
C ARG A 226 -5.59 0.42 -15.03
N CYS A 227 -5.59 1.72 -15.31
CA CYS A 227 -5.37 2.78 -14.34
C CYS A 227 -6.55 3.76 -14.40
N LEU A 228 -7.21 3.98 -13.27
CA LEU A 228 -8.45 4.77 -13.15
C LEU A 228 -8.22 5.98 -12.26
N VAL A 229 -8.82 7.11 -12.61
CA VAL A 229 -8.84 8.36 -11.84
C VAL A 229 -10.29 8.71 -11.56
N SER A 230 -10.60 9.41 -10.46
CA SER A 230 -11.96 9.90 -10.26
C SER A 230 -12.36 10.88 -11.38
N GLU A 231 -13.42 10.53 -12.10
CA GLU A 231 -14.07 11.45 -13.02
C GLU A 231 -14.91 12.46 -12.22
N GLU A 232 -14.90 13.74 -12.61
CA GLU A 232 -15.91 14.67 -12.14
C GLU A 232 -17.24 14.29 -12.78
N ILE A 233 -18.24 13.92 -11.95
CA ILE A 233 -19.59 13.63 -12.41
C ILE A 233 -20.14 14.91 -13.07
N ARG A 234 -20.16 14.94 -14.41
CA ARG A 234 -20.94 15.93 -15.16
C ARG A 234 -22.40 15.51 -15.11
N VAL A 235 -23.13 16.03 -14.13
CA VAL A 235 -24.60 15.93 -14.12
C VAL A 235 -25.12 16.82 -15.24
N GLU A 236 -25.39 16.23 -16.41
CA GLU A 236 -26.20 16.89 -17.42
C GLU A 236 -27.64 16.94 -16.90
N TYR A 237 -28.07 18.13 -16.45
CA TYR A 237 -29.47 18.35 -16.11
C TYR A 237 -30.30 18.27 -17.40
N LEU A 238 -31.06 17.18 -17.57
CA LEU A 238 -32.12 17.08 -18.56
C LEU A 238 -33.15 18.20 -18.30
N LYS A 239 -33.13 19.25 -19.13
CA LYS A 239 -34.21 20.23 -19.19
C LYS A 239 -35.45 19.59 -19.82
N ILE A 240 -36.36 19.09 -19.00
CA ILE A 240 -37.69 18.72 -19.46
C ILE A 240 -38.44 20.04 -19.74
N SER A 241 -38.51 20.44 -21.01
CA SER A 241 -39.36 21.54 -21.46
C SER A 241 -40.80 21.04 -21.49
N ASN A 242 -41.61 21.45 -20.52
CA ASN A 242 -43.06 21.30 -20.59
C ASN A 242 -43.60 22.26 -21.65
N THR A 243 -43.86 21.73 -22.84
CA THR A 243 -44.60 22.45 -23.87
C THR A 243 -46.08 22.31 -23.54
N ILE A 244 -46.65 23.28 -22.82
CA ILE A 244 -48.09 23.43 -22.67
C ILE A 244 -48.60 23.99 -24.00
N SER A 245 -49.22 23.15 -24.82
CA SER A 245 -49.97 23.60 -25.99
C SER A 245 -51.24 24.32 -25.54
N THR A 246 -51.19 25.65 -25.49
CA THR A 246 -52.40 26.48 -25.49
C THR A 246 -52.99 26.44 -26.91
N GLY A 247 -54.00 25.59 -27.12
CA GLY A 247 -54.86 25.66 -28.29
C GLY A 247 -55.84 26.82 -28.14
N LEU A 248 -55.66 27.85 -28.97
CA LEU A 248 -56.63 28.91 -29.25
C LEU A 248 -56.71 29.01 -30.78
N GLY A 249 -57.88 28.73 -31.34
CA GLY A 249 -58.17 28.73 -32.77
C GLY A 249 -59.40 27.90 -33.07
#